data_AF-A0A535B6X1-F1
#
_entry.id   AF-A0A535B6X1-F1
#
_cell.length_a   1.000
_cell.length_b   1.000
_cell.length_c   1.000
_cell.angle_alpha   90.00
_cell.angle_beta   90.00
_cell.angle_gamma   90.00
#
_symmetry.space_group_name_H-M   'P 1'
#
loop_
_entity.id
_entity.type
_entity.pdbx_description
1 polymer ?
#
loop_
_entity_poly.entity_id
_entity_poly.type
_entity_poly.pdbx_seq_one_letter_code
_entity_poly.pdbx_strand_id
1 'polypeptide(L)'
;MNPAVGYRFWRVDPDDAWTRGRLQSPVAETLWPPLETLEAECQTRPGLRLARAGLHRHDELRISPEPSCSCGIYAYHDITPMTRALREEPYMFGGAVLCWGRIVIHPEGMRAQHARPLALCRPESPGVQLRTAALLAEVTREYAIPLLELRDLVAYASEFGASYKPEPAPPSRRGLDRVKDALSWRQIARRLGKAFGG
;
A
#
# COMPACT_ATOMS: atom_id res chain seq x y z
N MET A 1 -18.14 7.91 -9.43
CA MET A 1 -17.56 7.02 -8.40
C MET A 1 -17.09 7.92 -7.27
N ASN A 2 -17.42 7.62 -6.02
CA ASN A 2 -16.96 8.45 -4.89
C ASN A 2 -15.43 8.33 -4.76
N PRO A 3 -14.74 9.30 -4.14
CA PRO A 3 -13.35 9.11 -3.77
C PRO A 3 -13.19 7.88 -2.87
N ALA A 4 -12.13 7.10 -3.14
CA ALA A 4 -11.75 5.95 -2.35
C ALA A 4 -10.66 6.32 -1.36
N VAL A 5 -10.66 5.68 -0.20
CA VAL A 5 -9.59 5.80 0.78
C VAL A 5 -8.69 4.58 0.70
N GLY A 6 -7.39 4.79 0.73
CA GLY A 6 -6.39 3.73 0.84
C GLY A 6 -5.25 4.12 1.77
N TYR A 7 -4.30 3.20 1.94
CA TYR A 7 -3.14 3.36 2.81
C TYR A 7 -1.86 3.13 2.03
N ARG A 8 -0.83 3.93 2.29
CA ARG A 8 0.45 3.81 1.57
C ARG A 8 1.59 4.33 2.41
N PHE A 9 2.79 4.01 1.98
CA PHE A 9 4.00 4.58 2.53
C PHE A 9 4.81 5.31 1.47
N TRP A 10 5.63 6.23 1.94
CA TRP A 10 6.51 7.06 1.14
C TRP A 10 7.90 7.03 1.72
N ARG A 11 8.91 7.20 0.87
CA ARG A 11 10.26 7.56 1.30
C ARG A 11 10.34 9.08 1.44
N VAL A 12 11.10 9.57 2.41
CA VAL A 12 11.51 10.98 2.49
C VAL A 12 13.00 11.03 2.73
N ASP A 13 13.79 11.42 1.74
CA ASP A 13 15.24 11.49 1.89
C ASP A 13 15.63 12.77 2.66
N PRO A 14 16.22 12.69 3.88
CA PRO A 14 16.64 13.89 4.62
C PRO A 14 17.91 14.54 4.07
N ASP A 15 18.73 13.78 3.34
CA ASP A 15 20.08 14.16 2.92
C ASP A 15 20.11 14.69 1.48
N ASP A 16 19.07 14.40 0.69
CA ASP A 16 18.90 14.95 -0.65
C ASP A 16 18.36 16.39 -0.60
N ALA A 17 19.23 17.37 -0.84
CA ALA A 17 18.88 18.79 -0.86
C ALA A 17 17.74 19.16 -1.84
N TRP A 18 17.49 18.37 -2.88
CA TRP A 18 16.45 18.64 -3.89
C TRP A 18 15.10 18.03 -3.54
N THR A 19 15.10 16.93 -2.78
CA THR A 19 13.89 16.16 -2.47
C THR A 19 13.61 16.04 -0.98
N ARG A 20 14.40 16.73 -0.15
CA ARG A 20 14.20 16.85 1.29
C ARG A 20 12.81 17.34 1.60
N GLY A 21 12.16 16.69 2.56
CA GLY A 21 10.79 17.00 2.97
C GLY A 21 9.72 16.52 2.00
N ARG A 22 10.09 15.97 0.83
CA ARG A 22 9.14 15.51 -0.17
C ARG A 22 8.82 14.02 0.00
N LEU A 23 7.54 13.72 -0.09
CA LEU A 23 7.03 12.36 -0.15
C LEU A 23 7.38 11.74 -1.51
N GLN A 24 8.09 10.62 -1.51
CA GLN A 24 8.54 9.93 -2.71
C GLN A 24 7.96 8.52 -2.79
N SER A 25 7.75 8.03 -4.02
CA SER A 25 7.41 6.63 -4.22
C SER A 25 8.58 5.71 -3.81
N PRO A 26 8.37 4.68 -2.99
CA PRO A 26 9.42 3.73 -2.61
C PRO A 26 9.99 2.91 -3.77
N VAL A 27 9.20 2.76 -4.84
CA VAL A 27 9.46 1.85 -5.97
C VAL A 27 9.51 2.58 -7.31
N ALA A 28 9.32 3.89 -7.32
CA ALA A 28 9.38 4.73 -8.51
C ALA A 28 10.01 6.09 -8.23
N GLU A 29 10.52 6.76 -9.26
CA GLU A 29 11.10 8.11 -9.17
C GLU A 29 10.03 9.22 -9.04
N THR A 30 8.81 8.86 -8.61
CA THR A 30 7.69 9.81 -8.51
C THR A 30 7.76 10.57 -7.20
N LEU A 31 7.92 11.89 -7.31
CA LEU A 31 7.74 12.83 -6.21
C LEU A 31 6.28 13.24 -6.11
N TRP A 32 5.76 13.32 -4.89
CA TRP A 32 4.40 13.80 -4.65
C TRP A 32 4.43 15.32 -4.51
N PRO A 33 3.57 16.05 -5.23
CA PRO A 33 3.51 17.49 -5.09
C PRO A 33 2.80 17.86 -3.76
N PRO A 34 3.32 18.82 -2.98
CA PRO A 34 2.62 19.36 -1.82
C PRO A 34 1.36 20.09 -2.27
N LEU A 35 0.28 19.98 -1.48
CA LEU A 35 -1.00 20.67 -1.69
C LEU A 35 -1.74 20.36 -3.01
N GLU A 36 -1.10 19.68 -3.95
CA GLU A 36 -1.65 19.37 -5.26
C GLU A 36 -2.06 17.90 -5.37
N THR A 37 -2.75 17.59 -6.47
CA THR A 37 -3.11 16.23 -6.85
C THR A 37 -1.94 15.59 -7.59
N LEU A 38 -1.57 14.38 -7.21
CA LEU A 38 -0.71 13.55 -8.06
C LEU A 38 -1.59 12.88 -9.12
N GLU A 39 -1.23 13.04 -10.39
CA GLU A 39 -1.80 12.30 -11.51
C GLU A 39 -0.90 11.11 -11.88
N ALA A 40 -1.51 9.97 -12.16
CA ALA A 40 -0.81 8.79 -12.58
C ALA A 40 -0.42 8.90 -14.05
N GLU A 41 0.87 8.74 -14.32
CA GLU A 41 1.39 8.69 -15.68
C GLU A 41 1.81 7.26 -16.03
N CYS A 42 1.59 6.89 -17.30
CA CYS A 42 2.13 5.66 -17.85
C CYS A 42 3.55 5.93 -18.34
N GLN A 43 4.56 5.79 -17.48
CA GLN A 43 5.95 6.05 -17.87
C GLN A 43 6.70 4.76 -18.21
N THR A 44 7.23 4.66 -19.43
CA THR A 44 8.18 3.63 -19.91
C THR A 44 9.62 3.97 -19.54
N ARG A 45 9.92 4.34 -18.29
CA ARG A 45 11.33 4.63 -17.95
C ARG A 45 12.16 3.34 -17.87
N PRO A 46 13.25 3.19 -18.65
CA PRO A 46 14.17 2.07 -18.52
C PRO A 46 14.92 2.20 -17.19
N GLY A 47 14.46 1.51 -16.15
CA GLY A 47 15.07 1.58 -14.81
C GLY A 47 14.15 1.14 -13.68
N LEU A 48 12.84 1.31 -13.84
CA LEU A 48 11.84 0.79 -12.92
C LEU A 48 11.85 -0.75 -12.93
N ARG A 49 11.96 -1.39 -11.77
CA ARG A 49 11.89 -2.87 -11.63
C ARG A 49 10.67 -3.48 -12.35
N LEU A 50 9.54 -2.76 -12.35
CA LEU A 50 8.30 -3.16 -13.01
C LEU A 50 8.37 -3.08 -14.54
N ALA A 51 9.08 -2.10 -15.11
CA ALA A 51 9.31 -2.01 -16.55
C ALA A 51 10.22 -3.16 -17.04
N ARG A 52 11.23 -3.54 -16.24
CA ARG A 52 12.12 -4.69 -16.52
C ARG A 52 11.41 -6.05 -16.48
N ALA A 53 10.29 -6.16 -15.77
CA ALA A 53 9.52 -7.42 -15.65
C ALA A 53 8.58 -7.70 -16.85
N GLY A 54 8.54 -6.84 -17.87
CA GLY A 54 7.68 -7.03 -19.05
C GLY A 54 6.17 -6.90 -18.78
N LEU A 55 5.79 -6.45 -17.57
CA LEU A 55 4.39 -6.26 -17.16
C LEU A 55 3.81 -4.90 -17.57
N HIS A 56 4.60 -4.07 -18.25
CA HIS A 56 4.21 -2.74 -18.70
C HIS A 56 3.85 -2.78 -20.19
N ARG A 57 2.57 -2.59 -20.51
CA ARG A 57 2.09 -2.40 -21.88
C ARG A 57 1.72 -0.93 -22.06
N HIS A 58 2.67 -0.15 -22.57
CA HIS A 58 2.50 1.28 -22.79
C HIS A 58 1.51 1.53 -23.92
N ASP A 59 0.60 2.46 -23.68
CA ASP A 59 -0.32 2.99 -24.68
C ASP A 59 -0.54 4.47 -24.34
N GLU A 60 0.10 5.36 -25.11
CA GLU A 60 0.08 6.82 -24.91
C GLU A 60 -1.32 7.41 -25.04
N LEU A 61 -2.24 6.69 -25.70
CA LEU A 61 -3.61 7.13 -25.90
C LEU A 61 -4.52 6.73 -24.73
N ARG A 62 -4.03 5.94 -23.77
CA ARG A 62 -4.84 5.42 -22.66
C ARG A 62 -4.57 6.13 -21.33
N ILE A 63 -5.66 6.46 -20.66
CA ILE A 63 -5.66 7.05 -19.31
C ILE A 63 -5.18 6.00 -18.30
N SER A 64 -4.14 6.34 -17.53
CA SER A 64 -3.63 5.53 -16.42
C SER A 64 -4.58 5.59 -15.21
N PRO A 65 -4.79 4.51 -14.44
CA PRO A 65 -4.23 3.17 -14.62
C PRO A 65 -4.98 2.36 -15.68
N GLU A 66 -4.23 1.76 -16.58
CA GLU A 66 -4.75 0.75 -17.50
C GLU A 66 -4.75 -0.62 -16.78
N PRO A 67 -5.89 -1.36 -16.72
CA PRO A 67 -6.01 -2.64 -16.05
C PRO A 67 -4.92 -3.64 -16.44
N SER A 68 -4.52 -3.62 -17.71
CA SER A 68 -3.57 -4.53 -18.32
C SER A 68 -2.10 -4.10 -18.21
N CYS A 69 -1.84 -2.95 -17.58
CA CYS A 69 -0.52 -2.40 -17.28
C CYS A 69 -0.28 -2.37 -15.77
N SER A 70 0.91 -1.97 -15.33
CA SER A 70 1.28 -1.73 -13.92
C SER A 70 1.33 -0.24 -13.54
N CYS A 71 0.98 0.67 -14.45
CA CYS A 71 0.90 2.11 -14.15
C CYS A 71 -0.21 2.44 -13.15
N GLY A 72 -0.12 3.58 -12.47
CA GLY A 72 -1.10 4.00 -11.47
C GLY A 72 -0.52 4.31 -10.11
N ILE A 73 -1.29 5.01 -9.31
CA ILE A 73 -0.94 5.33 -7.93
C ILE A 73 -1.43 4.22 -7.02
N TYR A 74 -0.50 3.47 -6.43
CA TYR A 74 -0.81 2.34 -5.56
C TYR A 74 -1.21 2.79 -4.15
N ALA A 75 -2.23 2.12 -3.61
CA ALA A 75 -2.64 2.21 -2.22
C ALA A 75 -3.19 0.84 -1.75
N TYR A 76 -2.87 0.43 -0.53
CA TYR A 76 -3.45 -0.74 0.11
C TYR A 76 -4.88 -0.49 0.55
N HIS A 77 -5.68 -1.55 0.61
CA HIS A 77 -7.03 -1.49 1.17
C HIS A 77 -7.04 -1.33 2.69
N ASP A 78 -6.03 -1.87 3.37
CA ASP A 78 -5.93 -1.94 4.82
C ASP A 78 -4.58 -1.37 5.31
N ILE A 79 -4.52 -0.95 6.58
CA ILE A 79 -3.28 -0.45 7.19
C ILE A 79 -2.23 -1.54 7.44
N THR A 80 -2.63 -2.81 7.59
CA THR A 80 -1.72 -3.89 7.99
C THR A 80 -0.61 -4.18 6.97
N PRO A 81 -0.87 -4.27 5.65
CA PRO A 81 0.20 -4.41 4.66
C PRO A 81 1.16 -3.22 4.68
N MET A 82 0.64 -1.99 4.82
CA MET A 82 1.46 -0.78 4.93
C MET A 82 2.38 -0.85 6.14
N THR A 83 1.87 -1.17 7.33
CA THR A 83 2.69 -1.19 8.55
C THR A 83 3.72 -2.31 8.55
N ARG A 84 3.42 -3.46 7.94
CA ARG A 84 4.39 -4.53 7.71
C ARG A 84 5.58 -4.06 6.85
N ALA A 85 5.31 -3.26 5.82
CA ALA A 85 6.35 -2.73 4.93
C ALA A 85 7.22 -1.63 5.57
N LEU A 86 6.75 -1.00 6.65
CA LEU A 86 7.45 0.08 7.36
C LEU A 86 8.39 -0.42 8.46
N ARG A 87 8.43 -1.72 8.76
CA ARG A 87 9.17 -2.22 9.93
C ARG A 87 10.65 -1.87 9.81
N GLU A 88 11.11 -1.05 10.77
CA GLU A 88 12.50 -0.68 11.05
C GLU A 88 13.22 0.19 10.02
N GLU A 89 12.59 0.53 8.90
CA GLU A 89 13.19 1.41 7.88
C GLU A 89 13.10 2.89 8.30
N PRO A 90 14.21 3.55 8.67
CA PRO A 90 14.18 4.98 8.92
C PRO A 90 13.79 5.72 7.64
N TYR A 91 13.11 6.86 7.79
CA TYR A 91 12.71 7.74 6.69
C TYR A 91 11.68 7.17 5.71
N MET A 92 10.98 6.12 6.12
CA MET A 92 9.79 5.61 5.47
C MET A 92 8.57 5.96 6.31
N PHE A 93 7.63 6.73 5.74
CA PHE A 93 6.45 7.24 6.44
C PHE A 93 5.17 6.64 5.89
N GLY A 94 4.33 6.12 6.78
CA GLY A 94 3.01 5.62 6.46
C GLY A 94 1.94 6.70 6.54
N GLY A 95 0.81 6.47 5.87
CA GLY A 95 -0.33 7.37 5.96
C GLY A 95 -1.52 6.93 5.10
N ALA A 96 -2.56 7.75 5.18
CA ALA A 96 -3.78 7.60 4.41
C ALA A 96 -3.72 8.45 3.15
N VAL A 97 -4.38 7.97 2.09
CA VAL A 97 -4.43 8.63 0.79
C VAL A 97 -5.84 8.60 0.24
N LEU A 98 -6.27 9.73 -0.33
CA LEU A 98 -7.49 9.82 -1.11
C LEU A 98 -7.18 9.48 -2.57
N CYS A 99 -8.00 8.64 -3.18
CA CYS A 99 -7.83 8.12 -4.53
C CYS A 99 -9.10 8.35 -5.35
N TRP A 100 -8.97 8.85 -6.59
CA TRP A 100 -10.13 9.08 -7.47
C TRP A 100 -9.77 9.03 -8.96
N GLY A 101 -10.76 9.32 -9.81
CA GLY A 101 -10.67 9.15 -11.25
C GLY A 101 -10.86 7.68 -11.63
N ARG A 102 -10.05 7.19 -12.58
CA ARG A 102 -10.02 5.76 -12.90
C ARG A 102 -9.35 4.98 -11.77
N ILE A 103 -10.02 3.92 -11.30
CA ILE A 103 -9.51 3.04 -10.25
C ILE A 103 -9.52 1.60 -10.75
N VAL A 104 -8.40 0.90 -10.57
CA VAL A 104 -8.28 -0.55 -10.79
C VAL A 104 -8.09 -1.22 -9.44
N ILE A 105 -9.05 -2.05 -9.06
CA ILE A 105 -9.09 -2.77 -7.78
C ILE A 105 -8.31 -4.09 -7.91
N HIS A 106 -7.50 -4.39 -6.91
CA HIS A 106 -6.74 -5.63 -6.75
C HIS A 106 -7.06 -6.25 -5.38
N PRO A 107 -6.68 -7.51 -5.11
CA PRO A 107 -7.01 -8.15 -3.83
C PRO A 107 -6.46 -7.43 -2.58
N GLU A 108 -5.24 -6.87 -2.65
CA GLU A 108 -4.57 -6.24 -1.50
C GLU A 108 -4.70 -4.71 -1.49
N GLY A 109 -5.15 -4.12 -2.58
CA GLY A 109 -5.15 -2.68 -2.76
C GLY A 109 -5.72 -2.25 -4.11
N MET A 110 -5.47 -1.01 -4.47
CA MET A 110 -5.95 -0.41 -5.70
C MET A 110 -4.86 0.42 -6.36
N ARG A 111 -5.07 0.68 -7.65
CA ARG A 111 -4.35 1.70 -8.41
C ARG A 111 -5.32 2.79 -8.79
N ALA A 112 -4.95 4.04 -8.57
CA ALA A 112 -5.78 5.20 -8.89
C ALA A 112 -5.12 6.09 -9.94
N GLN A 113 -5.95 6.82 -10.69
CA GLN A 113 -5.53 7.87 -11.61
C GLN A 113 -5.05 9.09 -10.84
N HIS A 114 -5.83 9.52 -9.85
CA HIS A 114 -5.50 10.69 -9.04
C HIS A 114 -5.36 10.29 -7.59
N ALA A 115 -4.43 10.93 -6.89
CA ALA A 115 -4.33 10.78 -5.46
C ALA A 115 -3.80 12.01 -4.73
N ARG A 116 -4.17 12.13 -3.46
CA ARG A 116 -3.64 13.15 -2.54
C ARG A 116 -3.46 12.56 -1.15
N PRO A 117 -2.34 12.82 -0.44
CA PRO A 117 -2.19 12.42 0.95
C PRO A 117 -3.25 13.07 1.83
N LEU A 118 -3.82 12.29 2.76
CA LEU A 118 -4.78 12.79 3.74
C LEU A 118 -4.15 13.04 5.11
N ALA A 119 -3.22 12.17 5.50
CA ALA A 119 -2.54 12.22 6.79
C ALA A 119 -1.28 11.35 6.74
N LEU A 120 -0.30 11.66 7.58
CA LEU A 120 0.79 10.74 7.93
C LEU A 120 0.56 10.19 9.34
N CYS A 121 1.09 9.00 9.62
CA CYS A 121 1.07 8.40 10.96
C CYS A 121 2.48 8.30 11.56
N ARG A 122 2.57 8.47 12.89
CA ARG A 122 3.81 8.25 13.62
C ARG A 122 4.25 6.79 13.53
N PRO A 123 5.56 6.51 13.34
CA PRO A 123 6.10 5.16 13.42
C PRO A 123 5.84 4.53 14.79
N GLU A 124 5.60 3.23 14.87
CA GLU A 124 5.36 2.57 16.18
C GLU A 124 6.63 2.42 17.02
N SER A 125 7.81 2.35 16.40
CA SER A 125 9.09 2.20 17.10
C SER A 125 9.57 3.51 17.73
N PRO A 126 9.76 3.59 19.06
CA PRO A 126 10.20 4.81 19.73
C PRO A 126 11.54 5.35 19.21
N GLY A 127 12.48 4.48 18.86
CA GLY A 127 13.78 4.88 18.31
C GLY A 127 13.65 5.52 16.93
N VAL A 128 12.71 5.04 16.10
CA VAL A 128 12.42 5.65 14.79
C VAL A 128 11.68 6.98 14.97
N GLN A 129 10.72 7.05 15.92
CA GLN A 129 10.02 8.30 16.22
C GLN A 129 10.99 9.42 16.60
N LEU A 130 11.92 9.15 17.53
CA LEU A 130 12.87 10.15 18.00
C LEU A 130 13.73 10.70 16.85
N ARG A 131 14.22 9.82 15.97
CA ARG A 131 15.08 10.21 14.84
C ARG A 131 14.34 10.95 13.73
N THR A 132 13.04 10.71 13.56
CA THR A 132 12.26 11.22 12.41
C THR A 132 11.28 12.33 12.78
N ALA A 133 11.11 12.67 14.07
CA ALA A 133 10.13 13.64 14.55
C ALA A 133 10.21 15.01 13.86
N ALA A 134 11.40 15.58 13.74
CA ALA A 134 11.59 16.88 13.09
C ALA A 134 11.21 16.85 11.60
N LEU A 135 11.65 15.80 10.89
CA LEU A 135 11.36 15.62 9.47
C LEU A 135 9.86 15.38 9.24
N LEU A 136 9.21 14.56 10.06
CA LEU A 136 7.77 14.34 9.98
C LEU A 136 6.99 15.65 10.18
N ALA A 137 7.39 16.48 11.14
CA ALA A 137 6.75 17.78 11.38
C ALA A 137 7.00 18.77 10.23
N GLU A 138 8.15 18.69 9.56
CA GLU A 138 8.46 19.46 8.35
C GLU A 138 7.54 19.05 7.19
N VAL A 139 7.51 17.75 6.88
CA VAL A 139 6.72 17.18 5.79
C VAL A 139 5.22 17.44 6.00
N THR A 140 4.68 17.20 7.19
CA THR A 140 3.23 17.41 7.42
C THR A 140 2.82 18.87 7.30
N ARG A 141 3.70 19.80 7.67
CA ARG A 141 3.48 21.23 7.46
C ARG A 141 3.51 21.60 5.98
N GLU A 142 4.49 21.09 5.24
CA GLU A 142 4.62 21.36 3.80
C GLU A 142 3.41 20.84 3.01
N TYR A 143 2.94 19.63 3.33
CA TYR A 143 1.77 19.02 2.66
C TYR A 143 0.42 19.52 3.22
N ALA A 144 0.43 20.32 4.30
CA ALA A 144 -0.74 20.74 5.06
C ALA A 144 -1.70 19.58 5.40
N ILE A 145 -1.13 18.51 5.96
CA ILE A 145 -1.86 17.31 6.41
C ILE A 145 -1.55 17.02 7.88
N PRO A 146 -2.46 16.42 8.65
CA PRO A 146 -2.18 16.09 10.04
C PRO A 146 -1.16 14.94 10.20
N LEU A 147 -0.44 14.98 11.32
CA LEU A 147 0.35 13.86 11.84
C LEU A 147 -0.44 13.16 12.96
N LEU A 148 -0.83 11.91 12.72
CA LEU A 148 -1.69 11.13 13.61
C LEU A 148 -0.94 9.99 14.30
N GLU A 149 -1.52 9.42 15.35
CA GLU A 149 -1.14 8.07 15.80
C GLU A 149 -1.70 7.03 14.84
N LEU A 150 -1.01 5.89 14.69
CA LEU A 150 -1.44 4.82 13.78
C LEU A 150 -2.87 4.34 14.08
N ARG A 151 -3.23 4.24 15.38
CA ARG A 151 -4.55 3.80 15.83
C ARG A 151 -5.69 4.73 15.39
N ASP A 152 -5.39 6.01 15.17
CA ASP A 152 -6.39 7.04 14.84
C ASP A 152 -6.51 7.24 13.31
N LEU A 153 -5.55 6.73 12.53
CA LEU A 153 -5.46 6.93 11.09
C LEU A 153 -6.69 6.41 10.34
N VAL A 154 -7.20 5.22 10.70
CA VAL A 154 -8.35 4.59 10.04
C VAL A 154 -9.62 5.41 10.26
N ALA A 155 -9.85 5.85 11.50
CA ALA A 155 -11.02 6.64 11.85
C ALA A 155 -11.01 7.97 11.08
N TYR A 156 -9.89 8.70 11.13
CA TYR A 156 -9.73 9.95 10.37
C TYR A 156 -9.94 9.75 8.87
N ALA A 157 -9.32 8.73 8.29
CA ALA A 157 -9.43 8.47 6.85
C ALA A 157 -10.87 8.13 6.44
N SER A 158 -11.64 7.45 7.29
CA SER A 158 -13.03 7.07 7.01
C SER A 158 -13.98 8.25 6.81
N GLU A 159 -13.65 9.44 7.34
CA GLU A 159 -14.42 10.67 7.12
C GLU A 159 -14.39 11.15 5.67
N PHE A 160 -13.38 10.73 4.89
CA PHE A 160 -13.18 11.14 3.50
C PHE A 160 -13.70 10.11 2.48
N GLY A 161 -14.04 8.90 2.94
CA GLY A 161 -14.55 7.83 2.08
C GLY A 161 -14.24 6.43 2.60
N ALA A 162 -14.62 5.44 1.81
CA ALA A 162 -14.34 4.03 2.09
C ALA A 162 -13.30 3.47 1.11
N SER A 163 -12.65 2.38 1.51
CA SER A 163 -11.81 1.60 0.60
C SER A 163 -12.70 0.71 -0.28
N TYR A 164 -12.37 0.56 -1.56
CA TYR A 164 -13.05 -0.37 -2.47
C TYR A 164 -12.58 -1.82 -2.31
N LYS A 165 -12.38 -2.23 -1.06
CA LYS A 165 -11.97 -3.59 -0.72
C LYS A 165 -13.01 -4.57 -1.27
N PRO A 166 -12.62 -5.54 -2.12
CA PRO A 166 -13.54 -6.54 -2.61
C PRO A 166 -14.03 -7.41 -1.45
N GLU A 167 -15.30 -7.81 -1.51
CA GLU A 167 -15.83 -8.80 -0.58
C GLU A 167 -15.00 -10.10 -0.73
N PRO A 168 -14.58 -10.75 0.36
CA PRO A 168 -13.82 -11.99 0.26
C PRO A 168 -14.62 -13.01 -0.54
N ALA A 169 -14.03 -13.49 -1.63
CA ALA A 169 -14.66 -14.53 -2.43
C ALA A 169 -14.94 -15.74 -1.52
N PRO A 170 -16.15 -16.33 -1.58
CA PRO A 170 -16.44 -17.53 -0.80
C PRO A 170 -15.39 -18.60 -1.13
N PRO A 171 -14.92 -19.37 -0.12
CA PRO A 171 -13.87 -20.35 -0.34
C PRO A 171 -14.29 -21.31 -1.46
N SER A 172 -13.43 -21.44 -2.48
CA SER A 172 -13.71 -22.36 -3.58
C SER A 172 -13.91 -23.78 -3.02
N ARG A 173 -14.92 -24.52 -3.51
CA ARG A 173 -15.20 -25.89 -3.06
C ARG A 173 -13.96 -26.81 -3.13
N ARG A 174 -13.07 -26.58 -4.12
CA ARG A 174 -11.80 -27.30 -4.27
C ARG A 174 -10.82 -27.11 -3.10
N GLY A 175 -10.85 -25.95 -2.42
CA GLY A 175 -10.02 -25.69 -1.25
C GLY A 175 -10.54 -26.40 0.01
N LEU A 176 -11.88 -26.48 0.16
CA LEU A 176 -12.54 -27.23 1.23
C LEU A 176 -12.24 -28.72 1.14
N ASP A 177 -12.22 -29.30 -0.06
CA ASP A 177 -11.92 -30.71 -0.27
C ASP A 177 -10.47 -31.03 0.12
N ARG A 178 -9.50 -30.19 -0.27
CA ARG A 178 -8.09 -30.35 0.14
C ARG A 178 -7.86 -30.24 1.65
N VAL A 179 -8.57 -29.34 2.33
CA VAL A 179 -8.46 -29.19 3.79
C VAL A 179 -9.07 -30.39 4.51
N LYS A 180 -10.21 -30.92 4.01
CA LYS A 180 -10.82 -32.14 4.52
C LYS A 180 -9.91 -33.35 4.32
N ASP A 181 -9.28 -33.47 3.15
CA ASP A 181 -8.34 -34.56 2.86
C ASP A 181 -7.11 -34.48 3.78
N ALA A 182 -6.54 -33.29 3.98
CA ALA A 182 -5.39 -33.10 4.87
C ALA A 182 -5.72 -33.42 6.35
N LEU A 183 -6.93 -33.07 6.81
CA LEU A 183 -7.41 -33.40 8.15
C LEU A 183 -7.70 -34.91 8.30
N SER A 184 -8.26 -35.53 7.27
CA SER A 184 -8.49 -36.99 7.20
C SER A 184 -7.17 -37.77 7.26
N TRP A 185 -6.16 -37.38 6.47
CA TRP A 185 -4.83 -37.97 6.49
C TRP A 185 -4.15 -37.87 7.86
N ARG A 186 -4.24 -36.72 8.53
CA ARG A 186 -3.70 -36.54 9.89
C ARG A 186 -4.41 -37.42 10.93
N GLN A 187 -5.73 -37.62 10.79
CA GLN A 187 -6.49 -38.52 11.67
C GLN A 187 -6.13 -39.99 11.44
N ILE A 188 -5.92 -40.41 10.19
CA ILE A 188 -5.49 -41.76 9.81
C ILE A 188 -4.06 -42.05 10.31
N ALA A 189 -3.11 -41.14 10.07
CA ALA A 189 -1.72 -41.28 10.53
C ALA A 189 -1.64 -41.43 12.06
N ARG A 190 -2.49 -40.71 12.81
CA ARG A 190 -2.57 -40.79 14.27
C ARG A 190 -3.16 -42.11 14.78
N ARG A 191 -4.00 -42.80 13.98
CA ARG A 191 -4.52 -44.14 14.30
C ARG A 191 -3.49 -45.23 14.02
N LEU A 192 -2.74 -45.12 12.92
CA LEU A 192 -1.69 -46.07 12.55
C LEU A 192 -0.46 -45.98 13.46
N GLY A 193 -0.09 -44.78 13.91
CA GLY A 193 1.00 -44.59 14.88
C GLY A 193 0.74 -45.17 16.27
N LYS A 194 -0.51 -45.47 16.63
CA LYS A 194 -0.86 -46.16 17.88
C LYS A 194 -0.81 -47.70 17.79
N ALA A 195 -0.66 -48.26 16.58
CA ALA A 195 -0.67 -49.71 16.38
C ALA A 195 0.72 -50.37 16.40
N PHE A 196 1.82 -49.58 16.40
CA PHE A 196 3.19 -50.08 16.33
C PHE A 196 4.10 -49.57 17.46
N GLY A 197 3.52 -49.08 18.56
CA GLY A 197 4.26 -48.69 19.76
C GLY A 197 3.77 -49.48 20.97
N GLY A 198 4.25 -50.72 21.08
CA GLY A 198 4.05 -51.63 22.22
C GLY A 198 5.19 -52.62 22.26
#